data_AF-A0A843C3K6-F1
#
_entry.id   AF-A0A843C3K6-F1
#
_cell.length_a   1.000
_cell.length_b   1.000
_cell.length_c   1.000
_cell.angle_alpha   90.00
_cell.angle_beta   90.00
_cell.angle_gamma   90.00
#
_symmetry.space_group_name_H-M   'P 1'
#
loop_
_entity.id
_entity.type
_entity.pdbx_description
1 polymer ?
#
loop_
_entity_poly.entity_id
_entity_poly.type
_entity_poly.pdbx_seq_one_letter_code
_entity_poly.pdbx_strand_id
1 'polypeptide(L)'
;MKKRLKLCSLLLILFIPVFLSKKQTSVYGQKSIEFPFFLLPETQNDANTGGDAGDNFGNATIIGIGPFTGSLPENDTDDFYTVYINMDRHAAITLTGDLGTDFDLHLYTPDRNPIMVSQNNDSNEFLEIDILSYGYWFVRIEKYNLTSHGNYSLLIQTSSITSTDITFLQNDANSGGDAGNTFGSATEISRGTHYGVLIDFDYYDYYKIDLVFGDIITIDLSLQAIQNFDLFFYSPAINRIASSTQGITEESISVTVSESGSFRILISRLTGQGTYELNIQISHPSELDFNWKALVVFSSVLVTIIGIFLIIRFVRNRAPTKIDQSSIKEKSRRAKQRDINLKEQEIVDCDDALVESGKDLSEEERVALEKILKGYSTGKDKE
;
A
#
# COMPACT_ATOMS: atom_id res chain seq x y z
N MET A 1 37.52 78.21 -47.53
CA MET A 1 38.51 78.45 -46.47
C MET A 1 39.28 77.15 -46.20
N LYS A 2 40.60 77.20 -46.37
CA LYS A 2 41.57 76.11 -46.15
C LYS A 2 42.00 76.06 -44.67
N LYS A 3 42.29 74.85 -44.15
CA LYS A 3 43.33 74.50 -43.13
C LYS A 3 43.40 72.95 -43.15
N ARG A 4 44.38 72.25 -43.77
CA ARG A 4 45.79 71.96 -43.38
C ARG A 4 45.91 71.56 -41.90
N LEU A 5 46.62 70.52 -41.44
CA LEU A 5 47.44 69.42 -42.00
C LEU A 5 47.91 68.61 -40.75
N LYS A 6 48.01 67.27 -40.79
CA LYS A 6 49.27 66.53 -40.52
C LYS A 6 49.08 65.01 -40.53
N LEU A 7 49.90 64.41 -41.40
CA LEU A 7 50.30 63.01 -41.52
C LEU A 7 50.93 62.48 -40.22
N CYS A 8 50.70 61.21 -39.91
CA CYS A 8 51.71 60.36 -39.29
C CYS A 8 51.56 58.93 -39.84
N SER A 9 52.70 58.37 -40.22
CA SER A 9 52.90 57.13 -40.98
C SER A 9 53.49 56.07 -40.06
N LEU A 10 53.04 54.81 -40.11
CA LEU A 10 53.84 53.59 -39.84
C LEU A 10 52.97 52.34 -40.13
N LEU A 11 53.11 51.71 -41.30
CA LEU A 11 54.03 50.62 -41.65
C LEU A 11 53.43 49.23 -41.36
N LEU A 12 52.80 48.67 -42.40
CA LEU A 12 52.30 47.30 -42.51
C LEU A 12 53.47 46.39 -42.93
N ILE A 13 53.86 45.42 -42.10
CA ILE A 13 54.90 44.43 -42.47
C ILE A 13 54.18 43.18 -43.00
N LEU A 14 54.32 42.96 -44.32
CA LEU A 14 53.98 41.72 -45.02
C LEU A 14 55.15 40.73 -44.86
N PHE A 15 54.91 39.54 -44.33
CA PHE A 15 55.89 38.46 -44.35
C PHE A 15 55.77 37.69 -45.68
N ILE A 16 56.82 37.77 -46.51
CA ILE A 16 57.07 36.84 -47.62
C ILE A 16 58.18 35.90 -47.15
N PRO A 17 58.02 34.56 -47.22
CA PRO A 17 59.12 33.65 -46.90
C PRO A 17 60.13 33.63 -48.06
N VAL A 18 61.36 34.04 -47.77
CA VAL A 18 62.52 33.87 -48.66
C VAL A 18 63.16 32.51 -48.37
N PHE A 19 63.14 31.63 -49.35
CA PHE A 19 63.96 30.42 -49.38
C PHE A 19 65.45 30.81 -49.46
N LEU A 20 66.23 30.58 -48.40
CA LEU A 20 67.69 30.65 -48.45
C LEU A 20 68.27 29.24 -48.49
N SER A 21 68.66 28.80 -49.69
CA SER A 21 69.55 27.66 -49.88
C SER A 21 70.97 28.08 -49.53
N LYS A 22 71.60 27.43 -48.54
CA LYS A 22 73.05 27.46 -48.37
C LYS A 22 73.58 26.02 -48.34
N LYS A 23 74.25 25.66 -49.43
CA LYS A 23 75.32 24.64 -49.42
C LYS A 23 76.45 25.16 -48.53
N GLN A 24 76.95 24.34 -47.61
CA GLN A 24 78.27 24.54 -47.02
C GLN A 24 78.99 23.20 -46.85
N THR A 25 80.18 23.13 -47.43
CA THR A 25 81.12 22.01 -47.33
C THR A 25 82.01 22.18 -46.09
N SER A 26 81.95 21.18 -45.21
CA SER A 26 83.05 20.40 -44.61
C SER A 26 84.06 20.99 -43.59
N VAL A 27 84.18 20.19 -42.50
CA VAL A 27 85.30 19.87 -41.57
C VAL A 27 85.43 20.65 -40.24
N TYR A 28 85.49 19.83 -39.17
CA TYR A 28 85.83 20.05 -37.76
C TYR A 28 84.71 20.41 -36.77
N GLY A 29 83.92 19.38 -36.43
CA GLY A 29 83.71 18.94 -35.05
C GLY A 29 83.25 19.97 -34.02
N GLN A 30 81.98 20.33 -34.04
CA GLN A 30 81.28 20.76 -32.83
C GLN A 30 79.89 20.13 -32.82
N LYS A 31 79.70 19.22 -31.86
CA LYS A 31 78.51 18.41 -31.61
C LYS A 31 77.28 19.32 -31.65
N SER A 32 76.40 19.14 -32.62
CA SER A 32 75.07 19.75 -32.65
C SER A 32 74.33 19.24 -31.41
N ILE A 33 74.15 20.11 -30.43
CA ILE A 33 73.22 19.88 -29.34
C ILE A 33 71.85 20.09 -29.96
N GLU A 34 71.25 19.02 -30.48
CA GLU A 34 69.82 18.99 -30.73
C GLU A 34 69.15 19.07 -29.36
N PHE A 35 68.58 20.23 -29.05
CA PHE A 35 67.60 20.29 -27.98
C PHE A 35 66.43 19.44 -28.46
N PRO A 36 66.04 18.37 -27.74
CA PRO A 36 64.76 17.77 -28.01
C PRO A 36 63.74 18.89 -27.85
N PHE A 37 63.03 19.20 -28.94
CA PHE A 37 61.83 20.00 -28.87
C PHE A 37 60.85 19.16 -28.05
N PHE A 38 60.88 19.38 -26.73
CA PHE A 38 59.93 18.76 -25.82
C PHE A 38 58.61 19.46 -26.11
N LEU A 39 57.83 18.91 -27.04
CA LEU A 39 56.40 19.13 -27.06
C LEU A 39 55.92 18.80 -25.64
N LEU A 40 55.51 19.83 -24.90
CA LEU A 40 54.68 19.59 -23.74
C LEU A 40 53.50 18.74 -24.24
N PRO A 41 53.12 17.64 -23.55
CA PRO A 41 51.92 16.90 -23.93
C PRO A 41 50.79 17.92 -24.06
N GLU A 42 50.04 17.88 -25.16
CA GLU A 42 48.85 18.71 -25.29
C GLU A 42 47.98 18.40 -24.07
N THR A 43 47.91 19.34 -23.14
CA THR A 43 47.08 19.15 -21.96
C THR A 43 45.65 19.35 -22.42
N GLN A 44 44.89 18.26 -22.43
CA GLN A 44 43.44 18.32 -22.55
C GLN A 44 42.87 19.30 -21.49
N ASN A 45 41.71 19.85 -21.79
CA ASN A 45 41.02 20.78 -20.92
C ASN A 45 39.51 20.59 -21.04
N ASP A 46 39.11 19.34 -20.84
CA ASP A 46 37.76 18.89 -21.09
C ASP A 46 36.83 19.44 -20.01
N ALA A 47 35.71 20.01 -20.46
CA ALA A 47 34.81 20.81 -19.65
C ALA A 47 35.48 21.94 -18.84
N ASN A 48 36.62 22.47 -19.32
CA ASN A 48 37.43 23.49 -18.64
C ASN A 48 37.98 23.07 -17.25
N THR A 49 38.25 21.78 -17.06
CA THR A 49 38.75 21.24 -15.78
C THR A 49 40.27 21.31 -15.63
N GLY A 50 41.00 21.73 -16.67
CA GLY A 50 42.45 21.81 -16.70
C GLY A 50 43.15 20.47 -17.02
N GLY A 51 42.39 19.47 -17.43
CA GLY A 51 42.89 18.14 -17.81
C GLY A 51 41.90 17.39 -18.70
N ASP A 52 42.24 16.14 -18.93
CA ASP A 52 41.42 15.12 -19.58
C ASP A 52 40.14 14.82 -18.78
N ALA A 53 39.07 14.39 -19.44
CA ALA A 53 37.93 13.85 -18.73
C ALA A 53 38.25 12.42 -18.20
N GLY A 54 37.30 11.81 -17.50
CA GLY A 54 37.55 10.49 -16.91
C GLY A 54 37.30 9.36 -17.91
N ASP A 55 38.21 8.39 -18.02
CA ASP A 55 38.02 7.27 -18.98
C ASP A 55 37.01 6.18 -18.54
N ASN A 56 36.35 6.32 -17.38
CA ASN A 56 35.38 5.34 -16.88
C ASN A 56 34.41 5.91 -15.84
N PHE A 57 33.42 5.12 -15.42
CA PHE A 57 32.45 5.50 -14.38
C PHE A 57 33.08 5.92 -13.04
N GLY A 58 34.25 5.38 -12.68
CA GLY A 58 34.89 5.62 -11.38
C GLY A 58 35.62 6.97 -11.30
N ASN A 59 36.01 7.54 -12.44
CA ASN A 59 36.71 8.82 -12.55
C ASN A 59 35.96 9.84 -13.44
N ALA A 60 34.71 9.58 -13.81
CA ALA A 60 33.90 10.45 -14.65
C ALA A 60 33.90 11.91 -14.16
N THR A 61 34.10 12.83 -15.10
CA THR A 61 34.21 14.27 -14.81
C THR A 61 32.84 14.86 -14.50
N ILE A 62 32.72 15.49 -13.33
CA ILE A 62 31.46 16.10 -12.89
C ILE A 62 31.22 17.39 -13.67
N ILE A 63 30.09 17.47 -14.37
CA ILE A 63 29.64 18.65 -15.11
C ILE A 63 28.20 19.05 -14.72
N GLY A 64 27.82 20.27 -15.10
CA GLY A 64 26.46 20.78 -14.93
C GLY A 64 25.61 20.65 -16.21
N ILE A 65 24.48 21.36 -16.24
CA ILE A 65 23.70 21.57 -17.46
C ILE A 65 24.33 22.73 -18.24
N GLY A 66 24.54 22.57 -19.54
CA GLY A 66 25.09 23.61 -20.40
C GLY A 66 26.00 23.08 -21.50
N PRO A 67 26.69 23.99 -22.20
CA PRO A 67 27.68 23.65 -23.19
C PRO A 67 29.05 23.36 -22.55
N PHE A 68 29.71 22.34 -23.07
CA PHE A 68 31.06 21.93 -22.73
C PHE A 68 31.84 21.68 -24.02
N THR A 69 33.15 21.81 -23.94
CA THR A 69 34.09 21.44 -24.99
C THR A 69 35.01 20.36 -24.45
N GLY A 70 35.44 19.46 -25.31
CA GLY A 70 36.52 18.54 -24.99
C GLY A 70 37.22 18.02 -26.24
N SER A 71 38.09 17.05 -26.07
CA SER A 71 38.85 16.46 -27.16
C SER A 71 39.21 15.01 -26.89
N LEU A 72 39.19 14.17 -27.92
CA LEU A 72 39.70 12.80 -27.87
C LEU A 72 40.96 12.68 -28.75
N PRO A 73 42.17 12.98 -28.25
CA PRO A 73 43.43 12.82 -28.98
C PRO A 73 43.78 11.36 -29.26
N GLU A 74 44.80 11.08 -30.08
CA GLU A 74 45.14 9.72 -30.57
C GLU A 74 45.20 8.62 -29.48
N ASN A 75 45.69 8.97 -28.28
CA ASN A 75 45.88 8.05 -27.16
C ASN A 75 44.71 7.99 -26.17
N ASP A 76 43.63 8.70 -26.46
CA ASP A 76 42.43 8.77 -25.66
C ASP A 76 41.25 8.22 -26.46
N THR A 77 40.47 7.34 -25.84
CA THR A 77 39.35 6.64 -26.47
C THR A 77 38.00 7.02 -25.91
N ASP A 78 37.96 7.64 -24.72
CA ASP A 78 36.76 7.68 -23.91
C ASP A 78 36.75 8.87 -22.96
N ASP A 79 35.73 9.71 -23.10
CA ASP A 79 35.42 10.74 -22.12
C ASP A 79 34.12 10.39 -21.38
N PHE A 80 34.23 10.11 -20.08
CA PHE A 80 33.08 9.98 -19.19
C PHE A 80 32.84 11.27 -18.44
N TYR A 81 31.59 11.71 -18.52
CA TYR A 81 31.02 12.78 -17.74
C TYR A 81 29.93 12.26 -16.81
N THR A 82 29.75 12.93 -15.70
CA THR A 82 28.63 12.69 -14.81
C THR A 82 27.91 14.00 -14.50
N VAL A 83 26.59 13.99 -14.61
CA VAL A 83 25.75 15.17 -14.49
C VAL A 83 24.58 14.89 -13.58
N TYR A 84 24.34 15.79 -12.63
CA TYR A 84 23.13 15.73 -11.81
C TYR A 84 21.96 16.33 -12.59
N ILE A 85 20.97 15.50 -12.90
CA ILE A 85 19.73 15.95 -13.53
C ILE A 85 18.59 15.68 -12.55
N ASN A 86 17.79 16.71 -12.27
CA ASN A 86 16.58 16.53 -11.46
C ASN A 86 15.60 15.62 -12.19
N MET A 87 14.78 14.89 -11.43
CA MET A 87 13.63 14.19 -11.96
C MET A 87 12.62 15.18 -12.58
N ASP A 88 11.73 14.67 -13.43
CA ASP A 88 10.68 15.44 -14.11
C ASP A 88 11.23 16.47 -15.09
N ARG A 89 12.41 16.15 -15.62
CA ARG A 89 13.08 16.91 -16.67
C ARG A 89 13.10 16.09 -17.94
N HIS A 90 12.76 16.72 -19.04
CA HIS A 90 13.11 16.22 -20.35
C HIS A 90 14.55 16.68 -20.63
N ALA A 91 15.45 15.74 -20.88
CA ALA A 91 16.85 15.99 -21.15
C ALA A 91 17.16 15.77 -22.64
N ALA A 92 17.86 16.73 -23.24
CA ALA A 92 18.39 16.65 -24.59
C ALA A 92 19.91 16.78 -24.54
N ILE A 93 20.62 15.82 -25.14
CA ILE A 93 22.08 15.75 -25.14
C ILE A 93 22.54 15.75 -26.60
N THR A 94 23.31 16.75 -26.98
CA THR A 94 23.84 16.91 -28.34
C THR A 94 25.37 16.86 -28.30
N LEU A 95 25.95 16.00 -29.13
CA LEU A 95 27.38 15.96 -29.42
C LEU A 95 27.62 16.51 -30.83
N THR A 96 28.72 17.21 -30.99
CA THR A 96 29.21 17.65 -32.31
C THR A 96 30.72 17.61 -32.27
N GLY A 97 31.34 16.83 -33.15
CA GLY A 97 32.80 16.77 -33.30
C GLY A 97 33.33 17.60 -34.46
N ASP A 98 34.66 17.72 -34.54
CA ASP A 98 35.36 18.31 -35.67
C ASP A 98 35.07 17.56 -36.98
N LEU A 99 35.19 18.24 -38.12
CA LEU A 99 34.93 17.63 -39.43
C LEU A 99 35.82 16.40 -39.68
N GLY A 100 35.19 15.25 -39.95
CA GLY A 100 35.89 13.98 -40.21
C GLY A 100 36.16 13.14 -38.96
N THR A 101 35.70 13.58 -37.80
CA THR A 101 35.62 12.76 -36.58
C THR A 101 34.33 11.94 -36.55
N ASP A 102 34.41 10.84 -35.83
CA ASP A 102 33.41 9.79 -35.63
C ASP A 102 33.46 9.37 -34.14
N PHE A 103 32.57 9.95 -33.35
CA PHE A 103 32.48 9.83 -31.90
C PHE A 103 31.05 9.48 -31.55
N ASP A 104 30.88 8.42 -30.77
CA ASP A 104 29.59 7.88 -30.36
C ASP A 104 29.18 8.45 -29.00
N LEU A 105 27.87 8.62 -28.80
CA LEU A 105 27.30 9.16 -27.57
C LEU A 105 26.47 8.10 -26.85
N HIS A 106 26.82 7.82 -25.60
CA HIS A 106 26.11 6.87 -24.74
C HIS A 106 25.59 7.54 -23.49
N LEU A 107 24.40 7.14 -23.08
CA LEU A 107 23.79 7.53 -21.81
C LEU A 107 23.60 6.30 -20.91
N TYR A 108 23.90 6.48 -19.63
CA TYR A 108 23.71 5.46 -18.60
C TYR A 108 22.94 6.03 -17.42
N THR A 109 22.17 5.16 -16.76
CA THR A 109 21.44 5.47 -15.53
C THR A 109 22.42 5.72 -14.36
N PRO A 110 21.94 6.25 -13.22
CA PRO A 110 22.75 6.38 -12.01
C PRO A 110 23.38 5.08 -11.50
N ASP A 111 22.75 3.94 -11.78
CA ASP A 111 23.26 2.60 -11.46
C ASP A 111 24.26 2.06 -12.51
N ARG A 112 24.66 2.88 -13.49
CA ARG A 112 25.63 2.57 -14.56
C ARG A 112 25.13 1.56 -15.59
N ASN A 113 23.82 1.37 -15.69
CA ASN A 113 23.23 0.55 -16.74
C ASN A 113 23.07 1.40 -18.02
N PRO A 114 23.45 0.87 -19.20
CA PRO A 114 23.25 1.59 -20.46
C PRO A 114 21.75 1.76 -20.73
N ILE A 115 21.33 2.95 -21.16
CA ILE A 115 19.93 3.23 -21.51
C ILE A 115 19.74 3.59 -22.97
N MET A 116 20.64 4.40 -23.53
CA MET A 116 20.53 4.90 -24.89
C MET A 116 21.92 5.12 -25.50
N VAL A 117 21.99 4.98 -26.81
CA VAL A 117 23.21 5.20 -27.60
C VAL A 117 22.84 5.82 -28.95
N SER A 118 23.69 6.70 -29.45
CA SER A 118 23.65 7.24 -30.81
C SER A 118 25.05 7.08 -31.43
N GLN A 119 25.09 6.47 -32.62
CA GLN A 119 26.30 6.04 -33.33
C GLN A 119 26.14 6.28 -34.84
N ASN A 120 26.11 7.54 -35.23
CA ASN A 120 26.13 7.93 -36.63
C ASN A 120 27.52 7.70 -37.22
N ASN A 121 27.69 7.89 -38.54
CA ASN A 121 29.01 7.77 -39.17
C ASN A 121 29.83 9.07 -39.07
N ASP A 122 29.45 9.97 -38.17
CA ASP A 122 30.12 11.23 -37.84
C ASP A 122 29.80 11.60 -36.39
N SER A 123 30.54 12.55 -35.81
CA SER A 123 30.36 12.92 -34.40
C SER A 123 29.13 13.77 -34.07
N ASN A 124 28.16 13.93 -34.99
CA ASN A 124 26.90 14.60 -34.67
C ASN A 124 25.95 13.58 -34.06
N GLU A 125 25.96 13.51 -32.74
CA GLU A 125 25.10 12.59 -31.99
C GLU A 125 24.04 13.33 -31.18
N PHE A 126 22.93 12.65 -30.96
CA PHE A 126 21.80 13.25 -30.27
C PHE A 126 20.95 12.23 -29.52
N LEU A 127 20.66 12.53 -28.26
CA LEU A 127 19.81 11.72 -27.39
C LEU A 127 18.76 12.60 -26.70
N GLU A 128 17.55 12.07 -26.54
CA GLU A 128 16.45 12.69 -25.79
C GLU A 128 15.88 11.68 -24.79
N ILE A 129 15.62 12.10 -23.56
CA ILE A 129 15.03 11.22 -22.55
C ILE A 129 14.27 12.00 -21.48
N ASP A 130 13.19 11.41 -20.96
CA ASP A 130 12.54 11.87 -19.75
C ASP A 130 13.25 11.28 -18.52
N ILE A 131 13.70 12.15 -17.62
CA ILE A 131 14.46 11.77 -16.42
C ILE A 131 13.48 11.38 -15.32
N LEU A 132 13.33 10.07 -15.13
CA LEU A 132 12.39 9.47 -14.17
C LEU A 132 13.04 8.97 -12.88
N SER A 133 14.33 9.25 -12.68
CA SER A 133 15.06 8.90 -11.45
C SER A 133 16.05 9.99 -11.08
N TYR A 134 16.14 10.25 -9.77
CA TYR A 134 17.14 11.16 -9.21
C TYR A 134 18.51 10.54 -9.29
N GLY A 135 19.50 11.38 -9.55
CA GLY A 135 20.90 11.00 -9.37
C GLY A 135 21.81 11.59 -10.43
N TYR A 136 23.00 11.04 -10.43
CA TYR A 136 24.05 11.38 -11.37
C TYR A 136 23.97 10.45 -12.57
N TRP A 137 23.54 10.99 -13.70
CA TRP A 137 23.53 10.28 -14.97
C TRP A 137 24.92 10.34 -15.59
N PHE A 138 25.29 9.31 -16.34
CA PHE A 138 26.61 9.25 -16.99
C PHE A 138 26.46 9.40 -18.49
N VAL A 139 27.26 10.29 -19.05
CA VAL A 139 27.41 10.49 -20.48
C VAL A 139 28.80 10.01 -20.85
N ARG A 140 28.90 9.08 -21.80
CA ARG A 140 30.18 8.63 -22.36
C ARG A 140 30.24 9.08 -23.81
N ILE A 141 31.36 9.68 -24.17
CA ILE A 141 31.72 9.94 -25.56
C ILE A 141 32.81 8.94 -25.92
N GLU A 142 32.51 8.03 -26.84
CA GLU A 142 33.41 6.96 -27.25
C GLU A 142 33.96 7.24 -28.64
N LYS A 143 35.25 7.04 -28.83
CA LYS A 143 35.87 7.07 -30.14
C LYS A 143 35.53 5.81 -30.94
N TYR A 144 34.80 5.94 -32.06
CA TYR A 144 34.42 4.78 -32.87
C TYR A 144 35.63 4.01 -33.42
N ASN A 145 36.69 4.72 -33.85
CA ASN A 145 37.92 4.09 -34.33
C ASN A 145 39.17 4.91 -33.99
N LEU A 146 40.33 4.23 -33.90
CA LEU A 146 41.62 4.83 -33.50
C LEU A 146 42.12 5.96 -34.41
N THR A 147 41.52 6.17 -35.58
CA THR A 147 41.88 7.27 -36.50
C THR A 147 41.00 8.51 -36.35
N SER A 148 39.89 8.39 -35.62
CA SER A 148 38.97 9.48 -35.31
C SER A 148 39.53 10.25 -34.12
N HIS A 149 40.26 11.33 -34.33
CA HIS A 149 40.79 12.16 -33.25
C HIS A 149 40.50 13.63 -33.51
N GLY A 150 40.16 14.38 -32.47
CA GLY A 150 39.78 15.79 -32.61
C GLY A 150 39.01 16.32 -31.43
N ASN A 151 38.50 17.53 -31.57
CA ASN A 151 37.71 18.20 -30.54
C ASN A 151 36.22 17.92 -30.75
N TYR A 152 35.45 18.12 -29.68
CA TYR A 152 34.00 18.12 -29.71
C TYR A 152 33.40 19.22 -28.83
N SER A 153 32.13 19.50 -29.09
CA SER A 153 31.24 20.23 -28.19
C SER A 153 30.12 19.30 -27.72
N LEU A 154 29.87 19.32 -26.42
CA LEU A 154 28.78 18.61 -25.77
C LEU A 154 27.79 19.64 -25.21
N LEU A 155 26.51 19.52 -25.54
CA LEU A 155 25.45 20.36 -25.01
C LEU A 155 24.45 19.49 -24.27
N ILE A 156 24.28 19.74 -22.97
CA ILE A 156 23.23 19.12 -22.16
C ILE A 156 22.20 20.20 -21.83
N GLN A 157 20.96 19.97 -22.22
CA GLN A 157 19.83 20.85 -21.91
C GLN A 157 18.74 20.08 -21.18
N THR A 158 17.99 20.80 -20.35
CA THR A 158 16.80 20.26 -19.72
C THR A 158 15.64 21.23 -19.79
N SER A 159 14.44 20.71 -20.01
CA SER A 159 13.17 21.41 -19.84
C SER A 159 12.33 20.69 -18.78
N SER A 160 11.37 21.40 -18.19
CA SER A 160 10.39 20.72 -17.32
C SER A 160 9.49 19.85 -18.18
N ILE A 161 9.20 18.64 -17.72
CA ILE A 161 8.10 17.83 -18.24
C ILE A 161 6.80 18.56 -17.86
N THR A 162 5.89 18.76 -18.82
CA THR A 162 4.68 19.57 -18.57
C THR A 162 3.57 18.72 -17.96
N SER A 163 2.60 19.36 -17.29
CA SER A 163 1.50 18.67 -16.57
C SER A 163 0.70 17.67 -17.43
N THR A 164 0.68 17.79 -18.75
CA THR A 164 0.05 16.80 -19.64
C THR A 164 0.85 15.50 -19.75
N ASP A 165 2.17 15.58 -19.62
CA ASP A 165 3.07 14.42 -19.64
C ASP A 165 3.11 13.75 -18.25
N ILE A 166 2.95 14.54 -17.18
CA ILE A 166 2.82 14.02 -15.79
C ILE A 166 1.53 13.18 -15.62
N THR A 167 0.42 13.52 -16.30
CA THR A 167 -0.78 12.66 -16.26
C THR A 167 -0.55 11.29 -16.91
N PHE A 168 0.40 11.17 -17.86
CA PHE A 168 0.79 9.89 -18.42
C PHE A 168 1.72 9.12 -17.46
N LEU A 169 2.62 9.81 -16.77
CA LEU A 169 3.52 9.22 -15.78
C LEU A 169 2.75 8.70 -14.55
N GLN A 170 1.77 9.45 -14.10
CA GLN A 170 0.92 9.12 -12.95
C GLN A 170 -0.24 8.22 -13.34
N ASN A 171 -0.20 7.49 -14.47
CA ASN A 171 -1.30 6.65 -14.93
C ASN A 171 -1.44 5.35 -14.09
N ASP A 172 -1.70 5.54 -12.81
CA ASP A 172 -1.69 4.51 -11.78
C ASP A 172 -2.82 3.51 -12.02
N ALA A 173 -2.45 2.23 -12.00
CA ALA A 173 -3.31 1.12 -12.39
C ALA A 173 -4.00 1.31 -13.75
N ASN A 174 -3.37 2.05 -14.68
CA ASN A 174 -3.95 2.44 -15.97
C ASN A 174 -5.27 3.22 -15.88
N SER A 175 -5.46 4.01 -14.81
CA SER A 175 -6.72 4.73 -14.55
C SER A 175 -6.91 6.03 -15.33
N GLY A 176 -5.90 6.45 -16.10
CA GLY A 176 -5.86 7.69 -16.89
C GLY A 176 -5.26 8.89 -16.15
N GLY A 177 -4.75 8.69 -14.94
CA GLY A 177 -4.12 9.70 -14.10
C GLY A 177 -3.83 9.15 -12.70
N ASP A 178 -3.41 10.06 -11.83
CA ASP A 178 -2.93 9.76 -10.46
C ASP A 178 -3.95 8.97 -9.63
N ALA A 179 -3.45 8.07 -8.78
CA ALA A 179 -4.31 7.40 -7.83
C ALA A 179 -4.91 8.41 -6.81
N GLY A 180 -6.05 8.03 -6.24
CA GLY A 180 -6.72 8.90 -5.30
C GLY A 180 -5.88 9.17 -4.04
N ASN A 181 -5.69 10.44 -3.67
CA ASN A 181 -4.97 10.83 -2.45
C ASN A 181 -5.76 10.70 -1.12
N THR A 182 -6.97 10.14 -1.14
CA THR A 182 -7.83 9.96 0.06
C THR A 182 -8.68 8.70 -0.04
N PHE A 183 -9.23 8.23 1.08
CA PHE A 183 -10.19 7.11 1.09
C PHE A 183 -11.39 7.31 0.14
N GLY A 184 -11.87 8.55 0.00
CA GLY A 184 -13.04 8.89 -0.81
C GLY A 184 -12.75 8.98 -2.30
N SER A 185 -11.51 9.29 -2.68
CA SER A 185 -11.06 9.40 -4.07
C SER A 185 -10.35 8.14 -4.58
N ALA A 186 -10.29 7.07 -3.76
CA ALA A 186 -9.53 5.87 -4.05
C ALA A 186 -9.84 5.25 -5.43
N THR A 187 -8.78 4.90 -6.15
CA THR A 187 -8.82 4.35 -7.52
C THR A 187 -9.26 2.89 -7.51
N GLU A 188 -10.19 2.54 -8.38
CA GLU A 188 -10.73 1.18 -8.45
C GLU A 188 -9.76 0.21 -9.13
N ILE A 189 -9.48 -0.92 -8.47
CA ILE A 189 -8.64 -1.98 -9.03
C ILE A 189 -9.28 -3.36 -8.86
N SER A 190 -8.82 -4.31 -9.67
CA SER A 190 -9.18 -5.72 -9.58
C SER A 190 -7.99 -6.58 -9.16
N ARG A 191 -8.19 -7.89 -9.04
CA ARG A 191 -7.06 -8.84 -9.00
C ARG A 191 -6.11 -8.65 -10.19
N GLY A 192 -4.83 -8.95 -10.01
CA GLY A 192 -3.79 -8.81 -11.03
C GLY A 192 -2.65 -7.91 -10.60
N THR A 193 -1.73 -7.65 -11.53
CA THR A 193 -0.61 -6.74 -11.35
C THR A 193 -1.00 -5.33 -11.81
N HIS A 194 -0.71 -4.34 -10.98
CA HIS A 194 -0.88 -2.92 -11.25
C HIS A 194 0.45 -2.22 -11.08
N TYR A 195 0.64 -1.11 -11.78
CA TYR A 195 1.81 -0.25 -11.66
C TYR A 195 1.34 1.13 -11.22
N GLY A 196 2.13 1.79 -10.39
CA GLY A 196 1.89 3.17 -10.03
C GLY A 196 3.16 3.93 -9.69
N VAL A 197 3.04 5.22 -9.40
CA VAL A 197 4.17 6.13 -9.23
C VAL A 197 3.92 7.10 -8.09
N LEU A 198 4.77 7.10 -7.06
CA LEU A 198 4.74 8.09 -5.97
C LEU A 198 5.94 9.05 -6.07
N ILE A 199 5.71 10.27 -6.57
CA ILE A 199 6.77 11.25 -6.89
C ILE A 199 6.42 12.67 -6.39
N ASP A 200 7.42 13.53 -6.23
CA ASP A 200 7.27 14.94 -5.83
C ASP A 200 6.44 15.22 -4.57
N PHE A 201 5.22 15.77 -4.71
CA PHE A 201 4.31 16.10 -3.61
C PHE A 201 3.20 15.08 -3.43
N ASP A 202 3.20 14.04 -4.25
CA ASP A 202 2.35 12.89 -4.08
C ASP A 202 3.00 11.89 -3.11
N TYR A 203 2.26 11.61 -2.04
CA TYR A 203 2.71 10.77 -0.94
C TYR A 203 1.81 9.55 -0.75
N TYR A 204 0.65 9.51 -1.42
CA TYR A 204 -0.42 8.59 -1.06
C TYR A 204 -1.23 8.14 -2.27
N ASP A 205 -1.15 6.84 -2.54
CA ASP A 205 -2.03 6.18 -3.49
C ASP A 205 -3.04 5.35 -2.72
N TYR A 206 -4.30 5.80 -2.75
CA TYR A 206 -5.42 4.99 -2.28
C TYR A 206 -6.03 4.23 -3.44
N TYR A 207 -6.10 2.92 -3.28
CA TYR A 207 -6.86 2.02 -4.13
C TYR A 207 -8.07 1.45 -3.39
N LYS A 208 -9.08 1.06 -4.14
CA LYS A 208 -10.26 0.35 -3.64
C LYS A 208 -10.50 -0.94 -4.40
N ILE A 209 -10.94 -1.95 -3.67
CA ILE A 209 -11.28 -3.26 -4.22
C ILE A 209 -12.46 -3.86 -3.46
N ASP A 210 -13.39 -4.46 -4.19
CA ASP A 210 -14.55 -5.11 -3.60
C ASP A 210 -14.24 -6.59 -3.32
N LEU A 211 -14.44 -6.99 -2.07
CA LEU A 211 -14.21 -8.36 -1.59
C LEU A 211 -15.47 -8.88 -0.92
N VAL A 212 -15.62 -10.21 -0.90
CA VAL A 212 -16.71 -10.89 -0.20
C VAL A 212 -16.22 -11.59 1.06
N PHE A 213 -17.12 -11.75 2.04
CA PHE A 213 -16.86 -12.49 3.27
C PHE A 213 -16.15 -13.82 2.98
N GLY A 214 -15.03 -14.05 3.67
CA GLY A 214 -14.23 -15.26 3.54
C GLY A 214 -13.14 -15.20 2.46
N ASP A 215 -13.11 -14.19 1.60
CA ASP A 215 -12.00 -14.01 0.65
C ASP A 215 -10.68 -13.89 1.40
N ILE A 216 -9.65 -14.55 0.87
CA ILE A 216 -8.26 -14.39 1.26
C ILE A 216 -7.61 -13.50 0.21
N ILE A 217 -7.24 -12.29 0.61
CA ILE A 217 -6.49 -11.35 -0.22
C ILE A 217 -5.00 -11.40 0.15
N THR A 218 -4.14 -11.48 -0.86
CA THR A 218 -2.71 -11.23 -0.73
C THR A 218 -2.37 -10.00 -1.57
N ILE A 219 -1.62 -9.08 -0.97
CA ILE A 219 -1.21 -7.81 -1.54
C ILE A 219 0.31 -7.78 -1.43
N ASP A 220 0.99 -7.82 -2.57
CA ASP A 220 2.45 -7.72 -2.64
C ASP A 220 2.81 -6.42 -3.34
N LEU A 221 3.65 -5.61 -2.70
CA LEU A 221 4.17 -4.36 -3.21
C LEU A 221 5.67 -4.53 -3.43
N SER A 222 6.13 -4.36 -4.67
CA SER A 222 7.54 -4.41 -5.05
C SER A 222 8.03 -3.02 -5.44
N LEU A 223 9.20 -2.66 -4.90
CA LEU A 223 9.81 -1.34 -4.93
C LEU A 223 11.24 -1.41 -5.48
N GLN A 224 11.76 -0.27 -5.91
CA GLN A 224 13.17 -0.13 -6.29
C GLN A 224 14.07 0.08 -5.06
N ALA A 225 15.37 -0.22 -5.17
CA ALA A 225 16.32 -0.30 -4.04
C ALA A 225 16.50 1.00 -3.22
N ILE A 226 16.05 2.15 -3.73
CA ILE A 226 16.17 3.47 -3.08
C ILE A 226 14.85 3.99 -2.49
N GLN A 227 13.77 3.21 -2.60
CA GLN A 227 12.44 3.57 -2.14
C GLN A 227 12.17 3.01 -0.74
N ASN A 228 11.21 3.61 -0.05
CA ASN A 228 10.64 3.10 1.20
C ASN A 228 9.18 3.53 1.25
N PHE A 229 8.31 2.67 0.74
CA PHE A 229 6.87 2.88 0.70
C PHE A 229 6.21 1.83 1.61
N ASP A 230 5.30 2.29 2.45
CA ASP A 230 4.56 1.46 3.40
C ASP A 230 3.22 1.02 2.80
N LEU A 231 2.81 -0.21 3.11
CA LEU A 231 1.56 -0.79 2.64
C LEU A 231 0.55 -0.90 3.81
N PHE A 232 -0.67 -0.43 3.59
CA PHE A 232 -1.75 -0.51 4.57
C PHE A 232 -3.04 -1.02 3.95
N PHE A 233 -3.80 -1.81 4.71
CA PHE A 233 -5.08 -2.36 4.29
C PHE A 233 -6.19 -2.00 5.28
N TYR A 234 -7.31 -1.49 4.79
CA TYR A 234 -8.43 -0.99 5.59
C TYR A 234 -9.76 -1.64 5.19
N SER A 235 -10.63 -1.81 6.18
CA SER A 235 -11.99 -2.32 6.00
C SER A 235 -12.90 -1.28 5.32
N PRO A 236 -14.09 -1.67 4.83
CA PRO A 236 -15.10 -0.74 4.33
C PRO A 236 -15.49 0.37 5.31
N ALA A 237 -15.37 0.12 6.61
CA ALA A 237 -15.58 1.12 7.66
C ALA A 237 -14.35 1.98 7.97
N ILE A 238 -13.28 1.88 7.14
CA ILE A 238 -12.03 2.64 7.24
C ILE A 238 -11.23 2.30 8.51
N ASN A 239 -11.45 1.10 9.08
CA ASN A 239 -10.61 0.59 10.15
C ASN A 239 -9.40 -0.13 9.53
N ARG A 240 -8.19 0.20 9.98
CA ARG A 240 -6.98 -0.50 9.51
C ARG A 240 -7.02 -1.96 9.97
N ILE A 241 -6.94 -2.87 9.01
CA ILE A 241 -6.91 -4.32 9.21
C ILE A 241 -5.47 -4.82 9.35
N ALA A 242 -4.60 -4.37 8.44
CA ALA A 242 -3.21 -4.81 8.38
C ALA A 242 -2.30 -3.71 7.84
N SER A 243 -1.00 -3.88 8.07
CA SER A 243 0.05 -3.01 7.56
C SER A 243 1.36 -3.78 7.41
N SER A 244 2.16 -3.39 6.44
CA SER A 244 3.54 -3.83 6.26
C SER A 244 4.38 -2.57 6.01
N THR A 245 5.37 -2.32 6.88
CA THR A 245 6.12 -1.04 6.96
C THR A 245 7.61 -1.27 7.30
N GLN A 246 8.11 -2.47 7.04
CA GLN A 246 9.47 -2.90 7.43
C GLN A 246 10.28 -3.33 6.21
N GLY A 247 9.65 -3.35 5.04
CA GLY A 247 10.25 -3.59 3.75
C GLY A 247 10.99 -2.36 3.25
N ILE A 248 12.13 -2.59 2.61
CA ILE A 248 12.82 -1.52 1.85
C ILE A 248 12.48 -1.69 0.37
N THR A 249 12.54 -2.92 -0.14
CA THR A 249 12.23 -3.24 -1.54
C THR A 249 10.91 -3.97 -1.74
N GLU A 250 10.31 -4.52 -0.69
CA GLU A 250 9.09 -5.32 -0.79
C GLU A 250 8.24 -5.19 0.48
N GLU A 251 6.92 -5.01 0.32
CA GLU A 251 5.94 -5.08 1.39
C GLU A 251 4.87 -6.13 1.04
N SER A 252 4.36 -6.86 2.03
CA SER A 252 3.35 -7.90 1.79
C SER A 252 2.33 -8.01 2.91
N ILE A 253 1.05 -8.17 2.52
CA ILE A 253 -0.07 -8.40 3.42
C ILE A 253 -0.88 -9.59 2.91
N SER A 254 -1.22 -10.54 3.78
CA SER A 254 -2.17 -11.62 3.48
C SER A 254 -3.21 -11.75 4.59
N VAL A 255 -4.50 -11.61 4.23
CA VAL A 255 -5.61 -11.53 5.20
C VAL A 255 -6.86 -12.22 4.67
N THR A 256 -7.57 -12.96 5.53
CA THR A 256 -8.95 -13.39 5.30
C THR A 256 -9.93 -12.31 5.76
N VAL A 257 -10.78 -11.82 4.87
CA VAL A 257 -11.74 -10.75 5.21
C VAL A 257 -12.98 -11.30 5.92
N SER A 258 -13.43 -10.60 6.96
CA SER A 258 -14.57 -11.00 7.80
C SER A 258 -15.87 -10.27 7.46
N GLU A 259 -15.90 -9.45 6.41
CA GLU A 259 -17.07 -8.73 5.93
C GLU A 259 -16.99 -8.55 4.40
N SER A 260 -18.14 -8.43 3.74
CA SER A 260 -18.19 -8.05 2.32
C SER A 260 -18.24 -6.54 2.19
N GLY A 261 -17.60 -5.98 1.17
CA GLY A 261 -17.69 -4.56 0.86
C GLY A 261 -16.47 -4.03 0.12
N SER A 262 -16.37 -2.70 0.07
CA SER A 262 -15.29 -2.00 -0.61
C SER A 262 -14.13 -1.70 0.35
N PHE A 263 -13.07 -2.49 0.26
CA PHE A 263 -11.86 -2.33 1.06
C PHE A 263 -10.97 -1.24 0.46
N ARG A 264 -9.99 -0.78 1.24
CA ARG A 264 -9.01 0.22 0.80
C ARG A 264 -7.60 -0.28 1.00
N ILE A 265 -6.77 -0.09 -0.01
CA ILE A 265 -5.33 -0.33 0.04
C ILE A 265 -4.69 1.05 -0.04
N LEU A 266 -3.75 1.34 0.83
CA LEU A 266 -2.96 2.57 0.81
C LEU A 266 -1.50 2.21 0.65
N ILE A 267 -0.87 2.83 -0.34
CA ILE A 267 0.58 2.87 -0.48
C ILE A 267 1.01 4.27 -0.04
N SER A 268 1.86 4.33 0.98
CA SER A 268 2.30 5.57 1.61
C SER A 268 3.79 5.74 1.46
N ARG A 269 4.23 6.81 0.82
CA ARG A 269 5.64 7.10 0.63
C ARG A 269 6.28 7.66 1.90
N LEU A 270 7.22 6.92 2.49
CA LEU A 270 8.01 7.41 3.62
C LEU A 270 9.27 8.14 3.16
N THR A 271 10.08 7.50 2.30
CA THR A 271 11.26 8.11 1.66
C THR A 271 11.51 7.52 0.27
N GLY A 272 12.37 8.18 -0.52
CA GLY A 272 12.56 7.82 -1.93
C GLY A 272 11.34 8.17 -2.77
N GLN A 273 11.43 8.00 -4.09
CA GLN A 273 10.36 8.28 -5.05
C GLN A 273 10.48 7.32 -6.23
N GLY A 274 9.41 7.21 -7.03
CA GLY A 274 9.44 6.46 -8.30
C GLY A 274 8.31 5.45 -8.42
N THR A 275 8.50 4.51 -9.34
CA THR A 275 7.47 3.51 -9.67
C THR A 275 7.46 2.35 -8.68
N TYR A 276 6.29 1.72 -8.54
CA TYR A 276 6.11 0.46 -7.83
C TYR A 276 5.26 -0.53 -8.64
N GLU A 277 5.35 -1.81 -8.30
CA GLU A 277 4.47 -2.87 -8.77
C GLU A 277 3.60 -3.36 -7.61
N LEU A 278 2.28 -3.39 -7.81
CA LEU A 278 1.28 -3.87 -6.85
C LEU A 278 0.59 -5.12 -7.40
N ASN A 279 0.88 -6.29 -6.82
CA ASN A 279 0.23 -7.55 -7.16
C ASN A 279 -0.91 -7.86 -6.18
N ILE A 280 -2.11 -8.06 -6.72
CA ILE A 280 -3.31 -8.41 -5.96
C ILE A 280 -3.75 -9.82 -6.32
N GLN A 281 -3.72 -10.70 -5.33
CA GLN A 281 -4.25 -12.05 -5.42
C GLN A 281 -5.46 -12.20 -4.53
N ILE A 282 -6.51 -12.82 -5.06
CA ILE A 282 -7.72 -13.13 -4.30
C ILE A 282 -8.01 -14.60 -4.49
N SER A 283 -8.11 -15.32 -3.38
CA SER A 283 -8.61 -16.68 -3.36
C SER A 283 -9.82 -16.74 -2.44
N HIS A 284 -10.87 -17.41 -2.89
CA HIS A 284 -11.99 -17.73 -2.02
C HIS A 284 -11.77 -19.17 -1.54
N PRO A 285 -11.73 -19.43 -0.22
CA PRO A 285 -11.71 -20.80 0.27
C PRO A 285 -12.92 -21.52 -0.32
N SER A 286 -12.69 -22.59 -1.08
CA SER A 286 -13.78 -23.35 -1.68
C SER A 286 -14.73 -23.81 -0.56
N GLU A 287 -16.04 -23.78 -0.80
CA GLU A 287 -17.07 -24.19 0.17
C GLU A 287 -16.93 -25.65 0.67
N LEU A 288 -15.89 -26.38 0.25
CA LEU A 288 -15.66 -27.79 0.54
C LEU A 288 -14.71 -28.07 1.69
N ASP A 289 -14.09 -27.07 2.32
CA ASP A 289 -13.31 -27.30 3.56
C ASP A 289 -14.06 -26.87 4.84
N PHE A 290 -15.39 -26.69 4.73
CA PHE A 290 -16.24 -26.73 5.92
C PHE A 290 -16.25 -28.15 6.45
N ASN A 291 -15.43 -28.41 7.47
CA ASN A 291 -15.33 -29.71 8.14
C ASN A 291 -16.71 -30.14 8.66
N TRP A 292 -17.45 -30.90 7.86
CA TRP A 292 -18.76 -31.45 8.22
C TRP A 292 -18.70 -32.30 9.49
N LYS A 293 -17.52 -32.80 9.89
CA LYS A 293 -17.36 -33.49 11.17
C LYS A 293 -17.56 -32.54 12.35
N ALA A 294 -17.20 -31.26 12.24
CA ALA A 294 -17.49 -30.26 13.27
C ALA A 294 -19.00 -29.97 13.36
N LEU A 295 -19.68 -29.83 12.21
CA LEU A 295 -21.12 -29.57 12.17
C LEU A 295 -21.95 -30.79 12.65
N VAL A 296 -21.50 -32.02 12.40
CA VAL A 296 -22.12 -33.25 12.92
C VAL A 296 -21.95 -33.37 14.44
N VAL A 297 -20.83 -32.91 15.00
CA VAL A 297 -20.63 -32.85 16.46
C VAL A 297 -21.56 -31.80 17.09
N PHE A 298 -21.69 -30.61 16.48
CA PHE A 298 -22.62 -29.58 16.97
C PHE A 298 -24.09 -29.97 16.80
N SER A 299 -24.48 -30.63 15.70
CA SER A 299 -25.85 -31.11 15.52
C SER A 299 -26.19 -32.25 16.48
N SER A 300 -25.25 -33.16 16.74
CA SER A 300 -25.43 -34.22 17.74
C SER A 300 -25.63 -33.64 19.14
N VAL A 301 -24.78 -32.69 19.56
CA VAL A 301 -24.87 -32.02 20.87
C VAL A 301 -26.15 -31.17 20.95
N LEU A 302 -26.52 -30.43 19.90
CA LEU A 302 -27.74 -29.63 19.86
C LEU A 302 -29.00 -30.51 19.89
N VAL A 303 -29.01 -31.65 19.17
CA VAL A 303 -30.11 -32.63 19.20
C VAL A 303 -30.18 -33.33 20.55
N THR A 304 -29.05 -33.59 21.23
CA THR A 304 -29.08 -34.12 22.60
C THR A 304 -29.59 -33.07 23.59
N ILE A 305 -29.16 -31.81 23.48
CA ILE A 305 -29.62 -30.72 24.36
C ILE A 305 -31.11 -30.44 24.14
N ILE A 306 -31.58 -30.38 22.89
CA ILE A 306 -33.00 -30.22 22.55
C ILE A 306 -33.78 -31.46 23.00
N GLY A 307 -33.25 -32.67 22.81
CA GLY A 307 -33.85 -33.92 23.27
C GLY A 307 -34.00 -33.96 24.79
N ILE A 308 -32.95 -33.59 25.54
CA ILE A 308 -32.97 -33.46 26.99
C ILE A 308 -33.96 -32.37 27.42
N PHE A 309 -33.98 -31.22 26.74
CA PHE A 309 -34.94 -30.14 27.04
C PHE A 309 -36.39 -30.56 26.78
N LEU A 310 -36.65 -31.33 25.72
CA LEU A 310 -37.96 -31.89 25.42
C LEU A 310 -38.36 -32.99 26.40
N ILE A 311 -37.43 -33.84 26.83
CA ILE A 311 -37.67 -34.84 27.88
C ILE A 311 -37.96 -34.14 29.21
N ILE A 312 -37.18 -33.13 29.60
CA ILE A 312 -37.44 -32.32 30.80
C ILE A 312 -38.79 -31.64 30.69
N ARG A 313 -39.13 -31.04 29.54
CA ARG A 313 -40.43 -30.41 29.30
C ARG A 313 -41.57 -31.42 29.33
N PHE A 314 -41.37 -32.62 28.79
CA PHE A 314 -42.35 -33.70 28.79
C PHE A 314 -42.58 -34.28 30.19
N VAL A 315 -41.50 -34.50 30.96
CA VAL A 315 -41.58 -34.92 32.37
C VAL A 315 -42.22 -33.83 33.22
N ARG A 316 -41.87 -32.55 33.01
CA ARG A 316 -42.50 -31.41 33.69
C ARG A 316 -43.99 -31.27 33.34
N ASN A 317 -44.37 -31.59 32.10
CA ASN A 317 -45.77 -31.58 31.66
C ASN A 317 -46.55 -32.84 32.05
N ARG A 318 -45.87 -33.92 32.47
CA ARG A 318 -46.47 -35.13 33.05
C ARG A 318 -46.50 -35.13 34.58
N ALA A 319 -45.87 -34.15 35.24
CA ALA A 319 -46.11 -33.93 36.65
C ALA A 319 -47.62 -33.69 36.81
N PRO A 320 -48.35 -34.49 37.62
CA PRO A 320 -49.77 -34.32 37.79
C PRO A 320 -50.03 -32.88 38.23
N THR A 321 -50.79 -32.18 37.41
CA THR A 321 -51.26 -30.82 37.64
C THR A 321 -51.81 -30.72 39.05
N LYS A 322 -51.43 -29.62 39.72
CA LYS A 322 -51.93 -29.14 41.02
C LYS A 322 -53.23 -29.82 41.42
N ILE A 323 -53.17 -30.55 42.54
CA ILE A 323 -54.36 -30.96 43.28
C ILE A 323 -55.27 -29.73 43.38
N ASP A 324 -56.41 -29.80 42.72
CA ASP A 324 -57.39 -28.72 42.70
C ASP A 324 -57.91 -28.52 44.13
N GLN A 325 -57.37 -27.51 44.81
CA GLN A 325 -57.77 -27.18 46.17
C GLN A 325 -59.24 -26.74 46.24
N SER A 326 -59.87 -26.40 45.12
CA SER A 326 -61.31 -26.11 45.07
C SER A 326 -62.13 -27.41 45.19
N SER A 327 -61.77 -28.46 44.46
CA SER A 327 -62.34 -29.82 44.60
C SER A 327 -62.13 -30.41 45.99
N ILE A 328 -60.97 -30.19 46.63
CA ILE A 328 -60.74 -30.63 48.02
C ILE A 328 -61.55 -29.80 49.03
N LYS A 329 -61.62 -28.47 48.86
CA LYS A 329 -62.48 -27.62 49.72
C LYS A 329 -63.95 -27.99 49.56
N GLU A 330 -64.40 -28.31 48.36
CA GLU A 330 -65.78 -28.69 48.11
C GLU A 330 -66.11 -30.07 48.69
N LYS A 331 -65.22 -31.06 48.54
CA LYS A 331 -65.36 -32.36 49.22
C LYS A 331 -65.35 -32.22 50.75
N SER A 332 -64.50 -31.36 51.29
CA SER A 332 -64.45 -31.08 52.73
C SER A 332 -65.74 -30.39 53.23
N ARG A 333 -66.29 -29.42 52.48
CA ARG A 333 -67.58 -28.80 52.81
C ARG A 333 -68.74 -29.80 52.73
N ARG A 334 -68.76 -30.68 51.72
CA ARG A 334 -69.79 -31.73 51.59
C ARG A 334 -69.68 -32.78 52.71
N ALA A 335 -68.48 -33.15 53.13
CA ALA A 335 -68.28 -34.05 54.28
C ALA A 335 -68.76 -33.39 55.58
N LYS A 336 -68.41 -32.12 55.81
CA LYS A 336 -68.87 -31.38 57.00
C LYS A 336 -70.39 -31.19 57.02
N GLN A 337 -71.02 -30.95 55.87
CA GLN A 337 -72.47 -30.87 55.77
C GLN A 337 -73.15 -32.23 56.01
N ARG A 338 -72.55 -33.33 55.56
CA ARG A 338 -73.05 -34.68 55.86
C ARG A 338 -72.98 -35.00 57.36
N ASP A 339 -71.89 -34.66 58.04
CA ASP A 339 -71.77 -34.84 59.49
C ASP A 339 -72.81 -34.01 60.26
N ILE A 340 -73.09 -32.79 59.81
CA ILE A 340 -74.16 -31.95 60.41
C ILE A 340 -75.51 -32.62 60.21
N ASN A 341 -75.83 -33.06 58.99
CA ASN A 341 -77.11 -33.72 58.71
C ASN A 341 -77.25 -35.06 59.47
N LEU A 342 -76.17 -35.83 59.64
CA LEU A 342 -76.18 -37.07 60.44
C LEU A 342 -76.44 -36.77 61.92
N LYS A 343 -75.83 -35.72 62.46
CA LYS A 343 -76.07 -35.30 63.85
C LYS A 343 -77.46 -34.72 64.07
N GLU A 344 -78.00 -33.98 63.11
CA GLU A 344 -79.41 -33.54 63.16
C GLU A 344 -80.35 -34.75 63.14
N GLN A 345 -80.03 -35.79 62.38
CA GLN A 345 -80.82 -37.01 62.33
C GLN A 345 -80.70 -37.85 63.62
N GLU A 346 -79.51 -37.97 64.22
CA GLU A 346 -79.34 -38.57 65.55
C GLU A 346 -80.09 -37.80 66.65
N ILE A 347 -80.24 -36.48 66.52
CA ILE A 347 -81.03 -35.65 67.45
C ILE A 347 -82.53 -35.91 67.27
N VAL A 348 -83.02 -36.00 66.02
CA VAL A 348 -84.42 -36.37 65.75
C VAL A 348 -84.72 -37.78 66.27
N ASP A 349 -83.82 -38.73 66.05
CA ASP A 349 -83.96 -40.09 66.56
C ASP A 349 -83.88 -40.14 68.11
N CYS A 350 -83.10 -39.24 68.75
CA CYS A 350 -83.09 -39.08 70.21
C CYS A 350 -84.38 -38.44 70.75
N ASP A 351 -84.97 -37.48 70.04
CA ASP A 351 -86.22 -36.83 70.42
C ASP A 351 -87.39 -37.82 70.30
N ASP A 352 -87.42 -38.61 69.22
CA ASP A 352 -88.39 -39.71 69.04
C ASP A 352 -88.20 -40.81 70.10
N ALA A 353 -86.95 -41.17 70.44
CA ALA A 353 -86.66 -42.12 71.52
C ALA A 353 -87.01 -41.58 72.93
N LEU A 354 -86.92 -40.27 73.16
CA LEU A 354 -87.34 -39.61 74.41
C LEU A 354 -88.87 -39.61 74.53
N VAL A 355 -89.59 -39.36 73.43
CA VAL A 355 -91.06 -39.44 73.35
C VAL A 355 -91.56 -40.87 73.59
N GLU A 356 -90.86 -41.91 73.11
CA GLU A 356 -91.20 -43.31 73.41
C GLU A 356 -90.86 -43.74 74.85
N SER A 357 -89.94 -43.04 75.54
CA SER A 357 -89.50 -43.39 76.91
C SER A 357 -90.39 -42.84 78.04
N GLY A 358 -91.38 -42.00 77.74
CA GLY A 358 -92.36 -41.49 78.71
C GLY A 358 -91.79 -40.61 79.84
N LYS A 359 -90.61 -40.02 79.65
CA LYS A 359 -90.00 -39.07 80.58
C LYS A 359 -90.25 -37.64 80.12
N ASP A 360 -91.09 -36.89 80.85
CA ASP A 360 -91.21 -35.44 80.68
C ASP A 360 -89.89 -34.78 81.12
N LEU A 361 -89.20 -34.17 80.15
CA LEU A 361 -88.05 -33.29 80.41
C LEU A 361 -88.53 -32.05 81.19
N SER A 362 -87.81 -31.71 82.26
CA SER A 362 -88.06 -30.48 83.01
C SER A 362 -87.75 -29.25 82.14
N GLU A 363 -88.41 -28.13 82.44
CA GLU A 363 -88.24 -26.88 81.66
C GLU A 363 -86.80 -26.36 81.66
N GLU A 364 -86.03 -26.68 82.71
CA GLU A 364 -84.61 -26.36 82.80
C GLU A 364 -83.75 -27.21 81.84
N GLU A 365 -84.11 -28.47 81.62
CA GLU A 365 -83.43 -29.35 80.65
C GLU A 365 -83.75 -28.94 79.20
N ARG A 366 -84.98 -28.49 78.93
CA ARG A 366 -85.37 -27.95 77.61
C ARG A 366 -84.59 -26.68 77.25
N VAL A 367 -84.44 -25.75 78.20
CA VAL A 367 -83.68 -24.52 77.99
C VAL A 367 -82.17 -24.78 77.84
N ALA A 368 -81.63 -25.80 78.51
CA ALA A 368 -80.25 -26.22 78.33
C ALA A 368 -79.98 -26.79 76.92
N LEU A 369 -80.90 -27.61 76.40
CA LEU A 369 -80.85 -28.16 75.05
C LEU A 369 -80.91 -27.07 73.97
N GLU A 370 -81.82 -26.10 74.10
CA GLU A 370 -81.90 -24.98 73.14
C GLU A 370 -80.63 -24.11 73.11
N LYS A 371 -79.97 -23.92 74.25
CA LYS A 371 -78.69 -23.19 74.32
C LYS A 371 -77.56 -23.94 73.62
N ILE A 372 -77.48 -25.25 73.80
CA ILE A 372 -76.50 -26.09 73.09
C ILE A 372 -76.74 -26.00 71.58
N LEU A 373 -78.00 -26.10 71.12
CA LEU A 373 -78.37 -25.99 69.70
C LEU A 373 -77.99 -24.63 69.07
N LYS A 374 -78.21 -23.51 69.78
CA LYS A 374 -77.80 -22.17 69.28
C LYS A 374 -76.28 -21.95 69.28
N GLY A 375 -75.55 -22.57 70.21
CA GLY A 375 -74.08 -22.55 70.24
C GLY A 375 -73.47 -23.25 69.01
N TYR A 376 -74.03 -24.40 68.62
CA TYR A 376 -73.57 -25.16 67.45
C TYR A 376 -73.85 -24.46 66.10
N SER A 377 -74.94 -23.69 65.99
CA SER A 377 -75.31 -22.96 64.77
C SER A 377 -74.43 -21.75 64.46
N THR A 378 -73.91 -21.06 65.48
CA THR A 378 -73.16 -19.81 65.30
C THR A 378 -71.63 -20.00 65.23
N GLY A 379 -71.14 -21.22 65.41
CA GLY A 379 -69.71 -21.54 65.28
C GLY A 379 -68.82 -20.83 66.31
N LYS A 380 -69.39 -20.38 67.42
CA LYS A 380 -68.68 -19.92 68.61
C LYS A 380 -69.15 -20.77 69.78
N ASP A 381 -68.43 -21.86 70.00
CA ASP A 381 -67.82 -22.21 71.28
C ASP A 381 -66.96 -23.46 71.03
N LYS A 382 -65.65 -23.23 71.08
CA LYS A 382 -64.65 -24.28 71.24
C LYS A 382 -64.34 -24.34 72.72
N GLU A 383 -64.99 -25.26 73.42
CA GLU A 383 -64.40 -26.10 74.48
C GLU A 383 -65.35 -27.25 74.78
#